data_AF-D3S0R7-F1
#
_entry.id   AF-D3S0R7-F1
#
_cell.length_a   1.000
_cell.length_b   1.000
_cell.length_c   1.000
_cell.angle_alpha   90.00
_cell.angle_beta   90.00
_cell.angle_gamma   90.00
#
_symmetry.space_group_name_H-M   'P 1'
#
loop_
_entity.id
_entity.type
_entity.pdbx_description
1 polymer ?
#
loop_
_entity_poly.entity_id
_entity_poly.type
_entity_poly.pdbx_seq_one_letter_code
_entity_poly.pdbx_strand_id
1 'polypeptide(L)'
;MRYFFPPLILPLFILFILLPFFALTFVLTTTQVFKTLFGISTLEALMIFSLIVIGSFVNIPVYKIEGREVVRRRSIFGIFYYYYVEKKQIVVAINVGGALIPSILALKVLLTLPILPTLLSIAIASILIYFFAKPIPGVGIAVPLFIPPLIALMCSFTIAQIFELNLLTLPKLAFVSGVFGSIIGADLMHLKDVEKIGSGVVSIGGAGTFDGIFLTGVFSVVFSFLLL
;
A
#
# COMPACT_ATOMS: atom_id res chain seq x y z
N MET A 1 10.49 -19.83 21.91
CA MET A 1 11.20 -18.57 22.22
C MET A 1 10.15 -17.48 22.37
N ARG A 2 10.05 -16.86 23.55
CA ARG A 2 9.22 -15.65 23.74
C ARG A 2 10.02 -14.48 23.17
N TYR A 3 9.58 -13.91 22.05
CA TYR A 3 10.14 -12.67 21.55
C TYR A 3 9.73 -11.55 22.53
N PHE A 4 10.67 -11.17 23.40
CA PHE A 4 10.55 -9.98 24.23
C PHE A 4 10.79 -8.80 23.30
N PHE A 5 9.74 -8.09 22.88
CA PHE A 5 9.91 -6.82 22.17
C PHE A 5 10.67 -5.87 23.11
N PRO A 6 11.87 -5.39 22.76
CA PRO A 6 12.59 -4.46 23.61
C PRO A 6 11.72 -3.21 23.82
N PRO A 7 11.55 -2.73 25.07
CA PRO A 7 10.74 -1.54 25.36
C PRO A 7 11.25 -0.28 24.66
N LEU A 8 12.46 -0.31 24.08
CA LEU A 8 13.07 0.77 23.31
C LEU A 8 12.54 0.88 21.87
N ILE A 9 12.09 -0.23 21.25
CA ILE A 9 11.69 -0.23 19.84
C ILE A 9 10.35 0.50 19.64
N LEU A 10 9.43 0.41 20.61
CA LEU A 10 8.12 1.05 20.52
C LEU A 10 8.21 2.61 20.57
N PRO A 11 8.95 3.24 21.50
CA PRO A 11 9.20 4.68 21.47
C PRO A 11 9.92 5.14 20.20
N LEU A 12 10.90 4.37 19.71
CA LEU A 12 11.62 4.66 18.46
C LEU A 12 10.71 4.55 17.24
N PHE A 13 9.85 3.54 17.20
CA PHE A 13 8.83 3.37 16.15
C PHE A 13 7.84 4.55 16.15
N ILE A 14 7.38 4.99 17.33
CA ILE A 14 6.50 6.15 17.47
C ILE A 14 7.21 7.43 16.99
N LEU A 15 8.46 7.64 17.41
CA LEU A 15 9.23 8.85 17.11
C LEU A 15 9.65 8.95 15.63
N PHE A 16 10.06 7.84 15.01
CA PHE A 16 10.62 7.86 13.66
C PHE A 16 9.62 7.55 12.54
N ILE A 17 8.45 6.98 12.85
CA ILE A 17 7.44 6.64 11.84
C ILE A 17 6.13 7.38 12.11
N LEU A 18 5.56 7.28 13.31
CA LEU A 18 4.27 7.92 13.61
C LEU A 18 4.37 9.45 13.67
N LEU A 19 5.41 10.01 14.26
CA LEU A 19 5.53 11.47 14.42
C LEU A 19 5.76 12.20 13.08
N PRO A 20 6.64 11.73 12.17
CA PRO A 20 6.75 12.30 10.83
C PRO A 20 5.50 12.07 9.99
N PHE A 21 4.84 10.90 10.14
CA PHE A 21 3.55 10.64 9.51
C PHE A 21 2.50 11.65 9.97
N PHE A 22 2.33 11.82 11.28
CA PHE A 22 1.39 12.79 11.84
C PHE A 22 1.76 14.23 11.44
N ALA A 23 3.03 14.61 11.45
CA ALA A 23 3.48 15.92 10.99
C ALA A 23 3.17 16.15 9.51
N LEU A 24 3.39 15.15 8.66
CA LEU A 24 3.06 15.21 7.24
C LEU A 24 1.55 15.31 7.03
N THR A 25 0.76 14.49 7.71
CA THR A 25 -0.71 14.58 7.65
C THR A 25 -1.21 15.93 8.15
N PHE A 26 -0.62 16.47 9.22
CA PHE A 26 -0.96 17.77 9.78
C PHE A 26 -0.67 18.91 8.80
N VAL A 27 0.52 18.90 8.17
CA VAL A 27 0.88 19.88 7.13
C VAL A 27 -0.03 19.75 5.91
N LEU A 28 -0.36 18.55 5.47
CA LEU A 28 -1.19 18.35 4.29
C LEU A 28 -2.69 18.65 4.53
N THR A 29 -3.20 18.38 5.73
CA THR A 29 -4.60 18.67 6.10
C THR A 29 -4.84 20.14 6.44
N THR A 30 -3.83 20.84 6.95
CA THR A 30 -3.89 22.30 7.16
C THR A 30 -3.62 23.11 5.89
N THR A 31 -2.96 22.53 4.89
CA THR A 31 -2.73 23.18 3.59
C THR A 31 -3.93 23.03 2.66
N GLN A 32 -4.12 24.00 1.74
CA GLN A 32 -5.21 24.02 0.74
C GLN A 32 -5.21 22.79 -0.19
N VAL A 33 -4.15 21.98 -0.16
CA VAL A 33 -3.91 20.77 -0.97
C VAL A 33 -5.07 19.78 -0.91
N PHE A 34 -5.53 19.37 0.27
CA PHE A 34 -6.62 18.39 0.36
C PHE A 34 -7.96 18.95 -0.16
N LYS A 35 -8.18 20.25 0.07
CA LYS A 35 -9.39 20.93 -0.40
C LYS A 35 -9.41 21.02 -1.93
N THR A 36 -8.28 21.31 -2.57
CA THR A 36 -8.19 21.38 -4.04
C THR A 36 -8.15 20.00 -4.70
N LEU A 37 -7.55 18.99 -4.05
CA LEU A 37 -7.45 17.64 -4.60
C LEU A 37 -8.74 16.84 -4.46
N PHE A 38 -9.32 16.79 -3.26
CA PHE A 38 -10.45 15.92 -2.96
C PHE A 38 -11.78 16.67 -2.88
N GLY A 39 -11.77 18.00 -2.89
CA GLY A 39 -12.97 18.81 -2.71
C GLY A 39 -13.60 18.64 -1.33
N ILE A 40 -12.78 18.40 -0.29
CA ILE A 40 -13.24 18.19 1.08
C ILE A 40 -12.70 19.29 2.01
N SER A 41 -13.46 19.60 3.05
CA SER A 41 -13.04 20.49 4.13
C SER A 41 -11.90 19.89 4.97
N THR A 42 -11.20 20.74 5.70
CA THR A 42 -10.14 20.31 6.63
C THR A 42 -10.66 19.33 7.69
N LEU A 43 -11.89 19.55 8.19
CA LEU A 43 -12.51 18.66 9.17
C LEU A 43 -12.80 17.28 8.57
N GLU A 44 -13.37 17.22 7.36
CA GLU A 44 -13.61 15.96 6.66
C GLU A 44 -12.30 15.22 6.38
N ALA A 45 -11.25 15.94 5.98
CA ALA A 45 -9.92 15.35 5.80
C ALA A 45 -9.42 14.72 7.11
N LEU A 46 -9.46 15.45 8.23
CA LEU A 46 -9.07 14.93 9.55
C LEU A 46 -9.88 13.69 9.96
N MET A 47 -11.18 13.69 9.69
CA MET A 47 -12.05 12.53 9.96
C MET A 47 -11.64 11.33 9.10
N ILE A 48 -11.41 11.53 7.81
CA ILE A 48 -10.97 10.48 6.88
C ILE A 48 -9.60 9.91 7.30
N PHE A 49 -8.64 10.76 7.65
CA PHE A 49 -7.35 10.31 8.18
C PHE A 49 -7.52 9.49 9.46
N SER A 50 -8.39 9.94 10.37
CA SER A 50 -8.69 9.21 11.60
C SER A 50 -9.32 7.83 11.29
N LEU A 51 -10.22 7.77 10.31
CA LEU A 51 -10.83 6.53 9.82
C LEU A 51 -9.82 5.62 9.13
N ILE A 52 -8.83 6.15 8.42
CA ILE A 52 -7.73 5.39 7.83
C ILE A 52 -6.87 4.78 8.93
N VAL A 53 -6.49 5.55 9.96
CA VAL A 53 -5.70 5.05 11.08
C VAL A 53 -6.47 3.96 11.84
N ILE A 54 -7.72 4.20 12.23
CA ILE A 54 -8.55 3.23 12.96
C ILE A 54 -8.87 2.01 12.08
N GLY A 55 -9.23 2.25 10.82
CA GLY A 55 -9.52 1.21 9.83
C GLY A 55 -8.30 0.36 9.50
N SER A 56 -7.08 0.83 9.72
CA SER A 56 -5.87 0.04 9.46
C SER A 56 -5.77 -1.22 10.34
N PHE A 57 -6.48 -1.24 11.48
CA PHE A 57 -6.58 -2.40 12.37
C PHE A 57 -7.63 -3.42 11.93
N VAL A 58 -8.43 -3.10 10.90
CA VAL A 58 -9.55 -3.92 10.44
C VAL A 58 -9.22 -4.55 9.09
N ASN A 59 -9.19 -5.89 9.06
CA ASN A 59 -8.99 -6.68 7.85
C ASN A 59 -10.27 -7.45 7.53
N ILE A 60 -10.83 -7.21 6.34
CA ILE A 60 -12.05 -7.89 5.88
C ILE A 60 -11.62 -9.10 5.05
N PRO A 61 -11.92 -10.35 5.45
CA PRO A 61 -11.59 -11.53 4.67
C PRO A 61 -12.37 -11.54 3.35
N VAL A 62 -11.68 -11.73 2.23
CA VAL A 62 -12.28 -11.72 0.89
C VAL A 62 -12.37 -13.14 0.33
N TYR A 63 -11.30 -13.94 0.44
CA TYR A 63 -11.30 -15.33 -0.05
C TYR A 63 -10.22 -16.19 0.64
N LYS A 64 -10.27 -17.51 0.42
CA LYS A 64 -9.34 -18.50 1.00
C LYS A 64 -8.59 -19.25 -0.09
N ILE A 65 -7.31 -19.52 0.12
CA ILE A 65 -6.43 -20.27 -0.78
C ILE A 65 -5.71 -21.38 0.01
N GLU A 66 -5.32 -22.47 -0.63
CA GLU A 66 -4.40 -23.45 -0.04
C GLU A 66 -2.95 -22.96 -0.19
N GLY A 67 -2.30 -22.65 0.93
CA GLY A 67 -0.87 -22.36 1.00
C GLY A 67 -0.02 -23.61 1.19
N ARG A 68 1.25 -23.51 0.84
CA ARG A 68 2.24 -24.58 1.03
C ARG A 68 3.32 -24.08 1.99
N GLU A 69 3.40 -24.66 3.18
CA GLU A 69 4.43 -24.34 4.16
C GLU A 69 5.46 -25.48 4.22
N VAL A 70 6.74 -25.17 4.01
CA VAL A 70 7.82 -26.14 4.18
C VAL A 70 8.18 -26.20 5.66
N VAL A 71 7.76 -27.26 6.34
CA VAL A 71 8.01 -27.44 7.77
C VAL A 71 9.26 -28.30 7.96
N ARG A 72 10.22 -27.79 8.74
CA ARG A 72 11.41 -28.54 9.16
C ARG A 72 11.12 -29.22 10.50
N ARG A 73 11.08 -30.55 10.53
CA ARG A 73 10.91 -31.33 11.77
C ARG A 73 12.14 -32.19 12.04
N ARG A 74 12.51 -32.28 13.31
CA ARG A 74 13.63 -33.10 13.78
C ARG A 74 13.19 -34.56 13.92
N SER A 75 14.03 -35.52 13.53
CA SER A 75 13.71 -36.94 13.72
C SER A 75 13.55 -37.26 15.21
N ILE A 76 12.86 -38.36 15.50
CA ILE A 76 12.58 -38.85 16.86
C ILE A 76 13.88 -39.04 17.68
N PHE A 77 15.01 -39.28 17.00
CA PHE A 77 16.34 -39.43 17.62
C PHE A 77 17.24 -38.19 17.51
N GLY A 78 16.77 -37.09 16.90
CA GLY A 78 17.52 -35.84 16.83
C GLY A 78 18.66 -35.78 15.80
N ILE A 79 18.92 -36.88 15.09
CA ILE A 79 20.08 -37.10 14.20
C ILE A 79 19.82 -36.57 12.77
N PHE A 80 18.57 -36.65 12.30
CA PHE A 80 18.20 -36.24 10.94
C PHE A 80 17.13 -35.14 10.96
N TYR A 81 17.15 -34.30 9.93
CA TYR A 81 16.08 -33.36 9.63
C TYR A 81 15.35 -33.85 8.39
N TYR A 82 14.02 -33.89 8.44
CA TYR A 82 13.19 -34.14 7.26
C TYR A 82 12.35 -32.89 6.99
N TYR A 83 12.23 -32.55 5.71
CA TYR A 83 11.39 -31.46 5.21
C TYR A 83 10.13 -32.07 4.61
N TYR A 84 8.96 -31.60 5.03
CA TYR A 84 7.69 -31.94 4.37
C TYR A 84 6.88 -30.68 4.13
N VAL A 85 6.06 -30.71 3.08
CA VAL A 85 5.17 -29.61 2.70
C VAL A 85 3.84 -29.84 3.39
N GLU A 86 3.47 -28.96 4.32
CA GLU A 86 2.16 -28.95 4.96
C GLU A 86 1.24 -27.99 4.18
N LYS A 87 0.06 -28.47 3.79
CA LYS A 87 -0.97 -27.62 3.22
C LYS A 87 -1.70 -26.90 4.34
N LYS A 88 -1.68 -25.57 4.35
CA LYS A 88 -2.43 -24.75 5.31
C LYS A 88 -3.24 -23.70 4.59
N GLN A 89 -4.42 -23.38 5.12
CA GLN A 89 -5.26 -22.34 4.53
C GLN A 89 -4.60 -20.97 4.70
N ILE A 90 -4.58 -20.20 3.63
CA ILE A 90 -4.28 -18.77 3.62
C ILE A 90 -5.61 -18.03 3.44
N VAL A 91 -5.89 -17.09 4.33
CA VAL A 91 -7.02 -16.16 4.15
C VAL A 91 -6.47 -14.88 3.52
N VAL A 92 -6.97 -14.53 2.34
CA VAL A 92 -6.71 -13.22 1.74
C VAL A 92 -7.76 -12.24 2.24
N ALA A 93 -7.30 -11.17 2.85
CA ALA A 93 -8.12 -10.08 3.37
C ALA A 93 -7.79 -8.76 2.67
N ILE A 94 -8.71 -7.81 2.74
CA ILE A 94 -8.48 -6.42 2.36
C ILE A 94 -8.48 -5.54 3.61
N ASN A 95 -7.47 -4.70 3.76
CA ASN A 95 -7.37 -3.78 4.88
C ASN A 95 -8.29 -2.57 4.67
N VAL A 96 -9.05 -2.18 5.69
CA VAL A 96 -10.00 -1.06 5.57
C VAL A 96 -9.26 0.27 5.43
N GLY A 97 -8.29 0.54 6.29
CA GLY A 97 -7.54 1.80 6.28
C GLY A 97 -6.49 1.90 5.19
N GLY A 98 -5.84 0.78 4.87
CA GLY A 98 -4.72 0.70 3.95
C GLY A 98 -5.13 0.54 2.48
N ALA A 99 -6.20 -0.21 2.20
CA ALA A 99 -6.64 -0.45 0.83
C ALA A 99 -8.04 0.11 0.55
N LEU A 100 -9.05 -0.19 1.37
CA LEU A 100 -10.45 0.11 1.04
C LEU A 100 -10.75 1.61 1.01
N ILE A 101 -10.48 2.33 2.10
CA ILE A 101 -10.71 3.79 2.18
C ILE A 101 -9.85 4.52 1.12
N PRO A 102 -8.54 4.23 0.97
CA PRO A 102 -7.73 4.84 -0.09
C PRO A 102 -8.27 4.59 -1.49
N SER A 103 -8.77 3.37 -1.77
CA SER A 103 -9.40 3.05 -3.07
C SER A 103 -10.65 3.86 -3.33
N ILE A 104 -11.50 4.06 -2.32
CA ILE A 104 -12.71 4.89 -2.43
C ILE A 104 -12.33 6.35 -2.73
N LEU A 105 -11.31 6.88 -2.04
CA LEU A 105 -10.80 8.23 -2.31
C LEU A 105 -10.21 8.35 -3.72
N ALA A 106 -9.41 7.36 -4.15
CA ALA A 106 -8.82 7.34 -5.47
C ALA A 106 -9.89 7.24 -6.56
N LEU A 107 -10.94 6.44 -6.35
CA LEU A 107 -12.07 6.36 -7.26
C LEU A 107 -12.79 7.71 -7.37
N LYS A 108 -13.05 8.39 -6.24
CA LYS A 108 -13.65 9.74 -6.24
C LYS A 108 -12.82 10.73 -7.07
N VAL A 109 -11.49 10.71 -6.93
CA VAL A 109 -10.59 11.60 -7.68
C VAL A 109 -10.52 11.22 -9.15
N LEU A 110 -10.48 9.91 -9.47
CA LEU A 110 -10.46 9.39 -10.84
C LEU A 110 -11.64 9.90 -11.66
N LEU A 111 -12.82 10.00 -11.06
CA LEU A 111 -14.03 10.53 -11.71
C LEU A 111 -13.91 12.01 -12.11
N THR A 112 -12.89 12.73 -11.63
CA THR A 112 -12.62 14.12 -12.00
C THR A 112 -11.51 14.27 -13.05
N LEU A 113 -10.91 13.17 -13.49
CA LEU A 113 -9.78 13.12 -14.41
C LEU A 113 -10.19 12.54 -15.78
N PRO A 114 -9.45 12.86 -16.86
CA PRO A 114 -9.69 12.24 -18.15
C PRO A 114 -9.41 10.73 -18.06
N ILE A 115 -10.40 9.92 -18.47
CA ILE A 115 -10.39 8.46 -18.25
C ILE A 115 -9.19 7.79 -18.93
N LEU A 116 -8.98 8.04 -20.23
CA LEU A 116 -7.94 7.34 -21.00
C LEU A 116 -6.52 7.63 -20.47
N PRO A 117 -6.07 8.89 -20.28
CA PRO A 117 -4.76 9.17 -19.67
C PRO A 117 -4.62 8.54 -18.28
N THR A 118 -5.67 8.60 -17.47
CA THR A 118 -5.64 8.06 -16.11
C THR A 118 -5.45 6.54 -16.10
N LEU A 119 -6.21 5.82 -16.93
CA LEU A 119 -6.07 4.37 -17.05
C LEU A 119 -4.70 3.96 -17.61
N LEU A 120 -4.15 4.71 -18.57
CA LEU A 120 -2.80 4.46 -19.07
C LEU A 120 -1.73 4.68 -17.98
N SER A 121 -1.86 5.75 -17.20
CA SER A 121 -0.94 6.04 -16.09
C SER A 121 -1.00 4.94 -15.03
N ILE A 122 -2.21 4.50 -14.64
CA ILE A 122 -2.40 3.36 -13.72
C ILE A 122 -1.77 2.09 -14.29
N ALA A 123 -2.01 1.78 -15.57
CA ALA A 123 -1.53 0.55 -16.18
C ALA A 123 0.01 0.49 -16.20
N ILE A 124 0.67 1.57 -16.63
CA ILE A 124 2.14 1.64 -16.68
C ILE A 124 2.71 1.58 -15.26
N ALA A 125 2.14 2.36 -14.33
CA ALA A 125 2.59 2.35 -12.94
C ALA A 125 2.45 0.95 -12.31
N SER A 126 1.34 0.25 -12.57
CA SER A 126 1.12 -1.12 -12.09
C SER A 126 2.18 -2.08 -12.58
N ILE A 127 2.49 -2.06 -13.89
CA ILE A 127 3.51 -2.92 -14.49
C ILE A 127 4.88 -2.65 -13.88
N LEU A 128 5.25 -1.38 -13.70
CA LEU A 128 6.53 -1.03 -13.12
C LEU A 128 6.62 -1.44 -11.64
N ILE A 129 5.58 -1.16 -10.84
CA ILE A 129 5.52 -1.53 -9.42
C ILE A 129 5.59 -3.05 -9.25
N TYR A 130 4.94 -3.82 -10.13
CA TYR A 130 5.01 -5.28 -10.13
C TYR A 130 6.46 -5.80 -10.14
N PHE A 131 7.36 -5.22 -10.93
CA PHE A 131 8.75 -5.68 -10.97
C PHE A 131 9.53 -5.43 -9.68
N PHE A 132 9.08 -4.49 -8.83
CA PHE A 132 9.71 -4.20 -7.54
C PHE A 132 9.05 -4.91 -6.37
N ALA A 133 7.86 -5.48 -6.56
CA ALA A 133 7.16 -6.23 -5.54
C ALA A 133 7.72 -7.65 -5.39
N LYS A 134 7.88 -8.09 -4.13
CA LYS A 134 8.40 -9.43 -3.83
C LYS A 134 7.57 -10.10 -2.74
N PRO A 135 7.13 -11.36 -2.94
CA PRO A 135 6.51 -12.16 -1.88
C PRO A 135 7.59 -12.56 -0.86
N ILE A 136 7.43 -12.11 0.38
CA ILE A 136 8.32 -12.41 1.50
C ILE A 136 7.58 -13.31 2.50
N PRO A 137 8.08 -14.54 2.75
CA PRO A 137 7.47 -15.46 3.71
C PRO A 137 7.29 -14.85 5.11
N GLY A 138 6.10 -15.00 5.68
CA GLY A 138 5.75 -14.45 6.99
C GLY A 138 5.58 -12.92 7.05
N VAL A 139 5.76 -12.20 5.93
CA VAL A 139 5.57 -10.75 5.85
C VAL A 139 4.41 -10.39 4.92
N GLY A 140 4.36 -10.98 3.73
CA GLY A 140 3.39 -10.61 2.70
C GLY A 140 4.08 -10.22 1.40
N ILE A 141 3.42 -9.38 0.59
CA ILE A 141 4.05 -8.79 -0.60
C ILE A 141 4.69 -7.47 -0.18
N ALA A 142 6.01 -7.36 -0.35
CA ALA A 142 6.78 -6.18 0.03
C ALA A 142 7.26 -5.41 -1.18
N VAL A 143 7.20 -4.08 -1.10
CA VAL A 143 7.78 -3.15 -2.08
C VAL A 143 8.60 -2.11 -1.31
N PRO A 144 9.77 -1.66 -1.80
CA PRO A 144 10.51 -0.58 -1.15
C PRO A 144 9.68 0.70 -1.09
N LEU A 145 9.59 1.32 0.10
CA LEU A 145 8.63 2.38 0.44
C LEU A 145 8.50 3.51 -0.61
N PHE A 146 9.63 4.04 -1.09
CA PHE A 146 9.63 5.19 -2.01
C PHE A 146 9.49 4.81 -3.48
N ILE A 147 9.59 3.53 -3.84
CA ILE A 147 9.55 3.11 -5.23
C ILE A 147 8.15 3.32 -5.84
N PRO A 148 7.04 2.83 -5.24
CA PRO A 148 5.71 3.09 -5.78
C PRO A 148 5.34 4.57 -5.93
N PRO A 149 5.56 5.47 -4.96
CA PRO A 149 5.20 6.88 -5.13
C PRO A 149 6.01 7.58 -6.20
N LEU A 150 7.31 7.24 -6.35
CA LEU A 150 8.14 7.78 -7.43
C LEU A 150 7.70 7.27 -8.80
N ILE A 151 7.41 5.97 -8.94
CA ILE A 151 6.87 5.41 -10.18
C ILE A 151 5.55 6.10 -10.55
N ALA A 152 4.63 6.21 -9.58
CA ALA A 152 3.33 6.84 -9.80
C ALA A 152 3.48 8.30 -10.26
N LEU A 153 4.37 9.07 -9.62
CA LEU A 153 4.68 10.44 -10.02
C LEU A 153 5.21 10.49 -11.45
N MET A 154 6.24 9.71 -11.76
CA MET A 154 6.91 9.74 -13.07
C MET A 154 5.94 9.34 -14.19
N CYS A 155 5.18 8.26 -13.99
CA CYS A 155 4.14 7.85 -14.94
C CYS A 155 3.07 8.92 -15.13
N SER A 156 2.62 9.55 -14.04
CA SER A 156 1.60 10.61 -14.09
C SER A 156 2.12 11.85 -14.79
N PHE A 157 3.35 12.27 -14.51
CA PHE A 157 4.00 13.40 -15.14
C PHE A 157 4.17 13.18 -16.64
N THR A 158 4.74 12.04 -17.04
CA THR A 158 4.91 11.69 -18.45
C THR A 158 3.58 11.64 -19.19
N ILE A 159 2.54 11.03 -18.61
CA ILE A 159 1.22 10.99 -19.22
C ILE A 159 0.58 12.38 -19.31
N ALA A 160 0.72 13.21 -18.28
CA ALA A 160 0.23 14.58 -18.30
C ALA A 160 0.89 15.39 -19.43
N GLN A 161 2.18 15.20 -19.68
CA GLN A 161 2.89 15.85 -20.79
C GLN A 161 2.42 15.33 -22.16
N ILE A 162 2.33 14.00 -22.34
CA ILE A 162 1.93 13.38 -23.62
C ILE A 162 0.52 13.81 -24.04
N PHE A 163 -0.39 13.92 -23.08
CA PHE A 163 -1.80 14.29 -23.34
C PHE A 163 -2.06 15.80 -23.14
N GLU A 164 -1.01 16.61 -22.97
CA GLU A 164 -1.09 18.07 -22.78
C GLU A 164 -2.09 18.48 -21.68
N LEU A 165 -2.14 17.69 -20.59
CA LEU A 165 -3.02 17.95 -19.46
C LEU A 165 -2.54 19.18 -18.69
N ASN A 166 -3.48 19.93 -18.10
CA ASN A 166 -3.14 21.01 -17.18
C ASN A 166 -2.28 20.45 -16.04
N LEU A 167 -1.09 21.01 -15.84
CA LEU A 167 -0.12 20.51 -14.86
C LEU A 167 -0.70 20.50 -13.43
N LEU A 168 -1.65 21.37 -13.11
CA LEU A 168 -2.38 21.36 -11.83
C LEU A 168 -3.16 20.07 -11.56
N THR A 169 -3.39 19.22 -12.58
CA THR A 169 -4.00 17.89 -12.42
C THR A 169 -3.01 16.82 -11.98
N LEU A 170 -1.70 17.09 -12.04
CA LEU A 170 -0.64 16.14 -11.74
C LEU A 170 -0.76 15.50 -10.35
N PRO A 171 -1.05 16.22 -9.24
CA PRO A 171 -1.14 15.56 -7.94
C PRO A 171 -2.35 14.61 -7.86
N LYS A 172 -3.47 14.95 -8.54
CA LYS A 172 -4.63 14.06 -8.61
C LYS A 172 -4.30 12.79 -9.39
N LEU A 173 -3.65 12.94 -10.55
CA LEU A 173 -3.23 11.81 -11.38
C LEU A 173 -2.22 10.93 -10.63
N ALA A 174 -1.22 11.53 -9.98
CA ALA A 174 -0.22 10.83 -9.17
C ALA A 174 -0.83 10.10 -7.97
N PHE A 175 -1.84 10.68 -7.31
CA PHE A 175 -2.58 10.02 -6.25
C PHE A 175 -3.28 8.75 -6.76
N VAL A 176 -4.07 8.90 -7.84
CA VAL A 176 -4.87 7.82 -8.42
C VAL A 176 -3.99 6.69 -8.96
N SER A 177 -2.94 7.05 -9.72
CA SER A 177 -1.96 6.09 -10.24
C SER A 177 -1.15 5.42 -9.13
N GLY A 178 -0.88 6.11 -8.02
CA GLY A 178 -0.19 5.55 -6.87
C GLY A 178 -1.03 4.53 -6.11
N VAL A 179 -2.30 4.85 -5.85
CA VAL A 179 -3.21 3.95 -5.13
C VAL A 179 -3.53 2.71 -5.98
N PHE A 180 -4.07 2.89 -7.19
CA PHE A 180 -4.45 1.76 -8.03
C PHE A 180 -3.24 1.04 -8.61
N GLY A 181 -2.16 1.75 -8.93
CA GLY A 181 -0.91 1.14 -9.39
C GLY A 181 -0.29 0.21 -8.35
N SER A 182 -0.30 0.61 -7.08
CA SER A 182 0.15 -0.26 -5.98
C SER A 182 -0.77 -1.46 -5.79
N ILE A 183 -2.09 -1.26 -5.72
CA ILE A 183 -3.04 -2.37 -5.55
C ILE A 183 -2.89 -3.39 -6.68
N ILE A 184 -2.87 -2.93 -7.93
CA ILE A 184 -2.82 -3.82 -9.09
C ILE A 184 -1.43 -4.46 -9.20
N GLY A 185 -0.38 -3.64 -9.22
CA GLY A 185 0.99 -4.09 -9.47
C GLY A 185 1.60 -4.88 -8.32
N ALA A 186 1.48 -4.37 -7.09
CA ALA A 186 2.02 -5.04 -5.92
C ALA A 186 1.13 -6.21 -5.53
N ASP A 187 -0.16 -5.98 -5.24
CA ASP A 187 -0.99 -7.00 -4.61
C ASP A 187 -1.66 -7.94 -5.62
N LEU A 188 -2.47 -7.42 -6.56
CA LEU A 188 -3.31 -8.25 -7.42
C LEU A 188 -2.51 -9.13 -8.38
N MET A 189 -1.47 -8.58 -9.01
CA MET A 189 -0.62 -9.32 -9.95
C MET A 189 0.24 -10.41 -9.28
N HIS A 190 0.42 -10.34 -7.95
CA HIS A 190 1.15 -11.33 -7.15
C HIS A 190 0.24 -12.27 -6.34
N LEU A 191 -1.09 -12.24 -6.53
CA LEU A 191 -2.00 -13.16 -5.83
C LEU A 191 -1.66 -14.64 -6.08
N LYS A 192 -1.13 -14.95 -7.26
CA LYS A 192 -0.62 -16.30 -7.61
C LYS A 192 0.61 -16.72 -6.79
N ASP A 193 1.37 -15.76 -6.29
CA ASP A 193 2.58 -15.97 -5.51
C ASP A 193 2.30 -16.05 -4.00
N VAL A 194 1.05 -15.81 -3.57
CA VAL A 194 0.62 -15.88 -2.17
C VAL A 194 0.85 -17.26 -1.56
N GLU A 195 0.77 -18.33 -2.36
CA GLU A 195 1.10 -19.70 -1.92
C GLU A 195 2.53 -19.83 -1.37
N LYS A 196 3.46 -18.98 -1.82
CA LYS A 196 4.87 -18.96 -1.39
C LYS A 196 5.07 -18.24 -0.05
N ILE A 197 4.06 -17.47 0.40
CA ILE A 197 4.13 -16.68 1.64
C ILE A 197 3.96 -17.58 2.87
N GLY A 198 3.31 -18.75 2.72
CA GLY A 198 3.20 -19.79 3.74
C GLY A 198 1.77 -20.02 4.22
N SER A 199 1.50 -19.75 5.48
CA SER A 199 0.19 -19.99 6.13
C SER A 199 -0.30 -18.76 6.90
N GLY A 200 -1.61 -18.65 7.14
CA GLY A 200 -2.19 -17.57 7.96
C GLY A 200 -3.03 -16.56 7.16
N VAL A 201 -2.90 -15.27 7.49
CA VAL A 201 -3.66 -14.18 6.84
C VAL A 201 -2.71 -13.33 6.01
N VAL A 202 -3.04 -13.13 4.74
CA VAL A 202 -2.38 -12.16 3.86
C VAL A 202 -3.35 -11.02 3.63
N SER A 203 -3.01 -9.82 4.09
CA SER A 203 -3.85 -8.65 3.91
C SER A 203 -3.33 -7.76 2.80
N ILE A 204 -4.14 -7.60 1.75
CA ILE A 204 -3.97 -6.56 0.73
C ILE A 204 -4.06 -5.22 1.44
N GLY A 205 -3.02 -4.42 1.29
CA GLY A 205 -2.86 -3.17 2.01
C GLY A 205 -2.73 -3.29 3.53
N GLY A 206 -2.22 -4.40 4.07
CA GLY A 206 -2.18 -4.60 5.52
C GLY A 206 -1.09 -5.56 6.02
N ALA A 207 0.11 -5.51 5.47
CA ALA A 207 1.23 -6.40 5.83
C ALA A 207 1.88 -6.11 7.22
N GLY A 208 1.10 -5.66 8.21
CA GLY A 208 1.55 -5.49 9.60
C GLY A 208 2.18 -4.13 9.97
N THR A 209 2.15 -3.14 9.07
CA THR A 209 2.57 -1.75 9.31
C THR A 209 1.65 -0.77 8.58
N PHE A 210 1.63 0.51 8.98
CA PHE A 210 0.89 1.58 8.30
C PHE A 210 1.11 1.48 6.77
N ASP A 211 0.03 1.32 6.02
CA ASP A 211 0.11 0.63 4.73
C ASP A 211 0.73 1.45 3.60
N GLY A 212 1.48 0.74 2.76
CA GLY A 212 2.21 1.29 1.63
C GLY A 212 1.30 1.92 0.58
N ILE A 213 0.06 1.46 0.39
CA ILE A 213 -0.85 2.00 -0.64
C ILE A 213 -1.25 3.44 -0.30
N PHE A 214 -1.73 3.67 0.92
CA PHE A 214 -2.11 5.01 1.35
C PHE A 214 -0.91 5.96 1.34
N LEU A 215 0.22 5.53 1.91
CA LEU A 215 1.46 6.31 1.92
C LEU A 215 1.96 6.59 0.51
N THR A 216 1.81 5.64 -0.41
CA THR A 216 2.14 5.83 -1.84
C THR A 216 1.31 6.96 -2.43
N GLY A 217 0.00 6.95 -2.23
CA GLY A 217 -0.87 8.02 -2.71
C GLY A 217 -0.51 9.38 -2.11
N VAL A 218 -0.24 9.45 -0.81
CA VAL A 218 0.13 10.71 -0.15
C VAL A 218 1.50 11.21 -0.61
N PHE A 219 2.51 10.34 -0.67
CA PHE A 219 3.85 10.75 -1.09
C PHE A 219 3.90 11.12 -2.58
N SER A 220 3.15 10.45 -3.45
CA SER A 220 3.10 10.83 -4.86
C SER A 220 2.52 12.24 -5.05
N VAL A 221 1.50 12.59 -4.26
CA VAL A 221 0.96 13.96 -4.18
C VAL A 221 2.04 14.93 -3.70
N VAL A 222 2.70 14.65 -2.58
CA VAL A 222 3.75 15.53 -2.03
C VAL A 222 4.85 15.77 -3.06
N PHE A 223 5.34 14.72 -3.70
CA PHE A 223 6.41 14.83 -4.69
C PHE A 223 5.97 15.57 -5.95
N SER A 224 4.68 15.47 -6.33
CA SER A 224 4.18 16.21 -7.50
C SER A 224 4.23 17.72 -7.34
N PHE A 225 4.12 18.24 -6.10
CA PHE A 225 4.29 19.67 -5.84
C PHE A 225 5.70 20.18 -6.09
N LEU A 226 6.70 19.31 -6.16
CA LEU A 226 8.07 19.69 -6.54
C LEU A 226 8.20 19.92 -8.06
N LEU A 227 7.21 19.50 -8.85
CA LEU A 227 7.18 19.64 -10.31
C LEU A 227 6.15 20.66 -10.80
N LEU A 228 5.44 21.31 -9.87
CA LEU A 228 4.48 22.40 -10.13
C LEU A 228 5.16 23.76 -9.97
#